data_AF-A0A956K9S1-F1
#
_entry.id   AF-A0A956K9S1-F1
#
_cell.length_a   1.000
_cell.length_b   1.000
_cell.length_c   1.000
_cell.angle_alpha   90.00
_cell.angle_beta   90.00
_cell.angle_gamma   90.00
#
_symmetry.space_group_name_H-M   'P 1'
#
loop_
_entity.id
_entity.type
_entity.pdbx_description
1 polymer ?
#
loop_
_entity_poly.entity_id
_entity_poly.type
_entity_poly.pdbx_seq_one_letter_code
_entity_poly.pdbx_strand_id
1 'polypeptide(L)'
;MSFEQQDWFMQQVEQLAEAARRVAEALLRREREELIEVEREADGMLAEFEHDRVALLDSRSTAQLLRPPRRISHYARVLAHKAALAEALGRPEEAMQLARRALELQLEAAALEEDFSRVDRQAITDLLDHEPPPLLSDRYRELLDQLAARA
;
A
#
# COMPACT_ATOMS: atom_id res chain seq x y z
N MET A 1 -18.99 13.90 1.57
CA MET A 1 -18.77 12.86 2.60
C MET A 1 -19.17 13.46 3.92
N SER A 2 -19.96 12.75 4.75
CA SER A 2 -20.22 13.23 6.12
C SER A 2 -18.96 13.07 6.96
N PHE A 3 -18.83 13.87 8.02
CA PHE A 3 -17.72 13.78 8.98
C PHE A 3 -17.56 12.35 9.54
N GLU A 4 -18.67 11.67 9.80
CA GLU A 4 -18.72 10.31 10.36
C GLU A 4 -18.11 9.25 9.43
N GLN A 5 -18.30 9.37 8.11
CA GLN A 5 -17.70 8.46 7.12
C GLN A 5 -16.19 8.65 6.99
N GLN A 6 -15.73 9.89 7.17
CA GLN A 6 -14.31 10.23 7.10
C GLN A 6 -13.58 9.77 8.37
N ASP A 7 -14.18 9.92 9.55
CA ASP A 7 -13.63 9.48 10.83
C ASP A 7 -13.57 7.95 10.94
N TRP A 8 -14.64 7.24 10.55
CA TRP A 8 -14.64 5.78 10.50
C TRP A 8 -13.53 5.24 9.59
N PHE A 9 -13.31 5.86 8.42
CA PHE A 9 -12.25 5.44 7.50
C PHE A 9 -10.84 5.74 8.03
N MET A 10 -10.64 6.87 8.71
CA MET A 10 -9.36 7.16 9.36
C MET A 10 -9.06 6.15 10.47
N GLN A 11 -10.08 5.73 11.21
CA GLN A 11 -9.97 4.67 12.21
C GLN A 11 -9.57 3.33 11.57
N GLN A 12 -10.11 3.00 10.40
CA GLN A 12 -9.72 1.80 9.64
C GLN A 12 -8.26 1.87 9.16
N VAL A 13 -7.81 3.03 8.68
CA VAL A 13 -6.40 3.24 8.30
C VAL A 13 -5.46 3.11 9.51
N GLU A 14 -5.86 3.63 10.67
CA GLU A 14 -5.10 3.48 11.93
C GLU A 14 -5.05 2.02 12.38
N GLN A 15 -6.16 1.29 12.28
CA GLN A 15 -6.20 -0.15 12.57
C GLN A 15 -5.30 -0.95 11.63
N LEU A 16 -5.26 -0.60 10.35
CA LEU A 16 -4.36 -1.21 9.37
C LEU A 16 -2.89 -0.84 9.61
N ALA A 17 -2.60 0.38 10.04
CA ALA A 17 -1.24 0.80 10.43
C ALA A 17 -0.77 0.07 11.70
N GLU A 18 -1.67 -0.16 12.64
CA GLU A 18 -1.42 -0.96 13.83
C GLU A 18 -1.22 -2.44 13.48
N ALA A 19 -2.03 -2.99 12.57
CA ALA A 19 -1.83 -4.34 12.02
C ALA A 19 -0.46 -4.44 11.33
N ALA A 20 -0.08 -3.44 10.53
CA ALA A 20 1.23 -3.37 9.90
C ALA A 20 2.39 -3.30 10.91
N ARG A 21 2.22 -2.57 12.02
CA ARG A 21 3.20 -2.56 13.13
C ARG A 21 3.35 -3.95 13.73
N ARG A 22 2.24 -4.66 13.97
CA ARG A 22 2.26 -6.04 14.48
C ARG A 22 2.89 -7.00 13.49
N VAL A 23 2.63 -6.85 12.18
CA VAL A 23 3.33 -7.59 11.12
C VAL A 23 4.83 -7.37 11.25
N ALA A 24 5.28 -6.11 11.31
CA ALA A 24 6.70 -5.79 11.41
C ALA A 24 7.35 -6.39 12.67
N GLU A 25 6.65 -6.36 13.81
CA GLU A 25 7.10 -7.00 15.06
C GLU A 25 7.19 -8.52 14.93
N ALA A 26 6.19 -9.18 14.35
CA ALA A 26 6.17 -10.62 14.11
C ALA A 26 7.27 -11.04 13.10
N LEU A 27 7.51 -10.23 12.06
CA LEU A 27 8.59 -10.44 11.09
C LEU A 27 9.97 -10.41 11.75
N LEU A 28 10.17 -9.53 12.74
CA LEU A 28 11.41 -9.49 13.54
C LEU A 28 11.61 -10.77 14.36
N ARG A 29 10.51 -11.38 14.84
CA ARG A 29 10.52 -12.63 15.62
C ARG A 29 10.64 -13.88 14.74
N ARG A 30 10.19 -13.81 13.49
CA ARG A 30 10.19 -14.90 12.48
C ARG A 30 9.39 -16.14 12.90
N GLU A 31 8.37 -15.98 13.74
CA GLU A 31 7.48 -17.07 14.12
C GLU A 31 6.33 -17.18 13.11
N ARG A 32 6.27 -18.30 12.39
CA ARG A 32 5.36 -18.48 11.24
C ARG A 32 3.90 -18.46 11.68
N GLU A 33 3.58 -19.04 12.83
CA GLU A 33 2.23 -19.08 13.38
C GLU A 33 1.71 -17.68 13.70
N GLU A 34 2.53 -16.80 14.28
CA GLU A 34 2.19 -15.40 14.57
C GLU A 34 1.91 -14.62 13.28
N LEU A 35 2.71 -14.85 12.23
CA LEU A 35 2.50 -14.23 10.92
C LEU A 35 1.15 -14.61 10.29
N ILE A 36 0.70 -15.86 10.44
CA ILE A 36 -0.60 -16.32 9.93
C ILE A 36 -1.77 -15.66 10.66
N GLU A 37 -1.65 -15.47 11.98
CA GLU A 37 -2.69 -14.78 12.76
C GLU A 37 -2.79 -13.31 12.36
N VAL A 38 -1.65 -12.63 12.27
CA VAL A 38 -1.61 -11.22 11.86
C VAL A 38 -2.13 -11.04 10.42
N GLU A 39 -1.85 -11.98 9.52
CA GLU A 39 -2.43 -11.96 8.17
C GLU A 39 -3.96 -12.02 8.21
N ARG A 40 -4.53 -12.96 8.97
CA ARG A 40 -5.99 -13.11 9.05
C ARG A 40 -6.65 -11.86 9.62
N GLU A 41 -6.03 -11.22 10.60
CA GLU A 41 -6.51 -9.94 11.14
C GLU A 41 -6.49 -8.84 10.06
N ALA A 42 -5.38 -8.73 9.32
CA ALA A 42 -5.24 -7.75 8.25
C ALA A 42 -6.25 -7.99 7.10
N ASP A 43 -6.50 -9.24 6.72
CA ASP A 43 -7.50 -9.61 5.72
C ASP A 43 -8.92 -9.28 6.18
N GLY A 44 -9.24 -9.54 7.45
CA GLY A 44 -10.53 -9.17 8.04
C GLY A 44 -10.79 -7.66 7.97
N MET A 45 -9.80 -6.85 8.34
CA MET A 45 -9.89 -5.38 8.27
C MET A 45 -10.05 -4.88 6.82
N LEU A 46 -9.38 -5.52 5.87
CA LEU A 46 -9.50 -5.16 4.44
C LEU A 46 -10.86 -5.56 3.85
N ALA A 47 -11.44 -6.67 4.28
CA ALA A 47 -12.78 -7.07 3.86
C ALA A 47 -13.84 -6.02 4.25
N GLU A 48 -13.71 -5.41 5.43
CA GLU A 48 -14.58 -4.29 5.87
C GLU A 48 -14.43 -3.05 4.98
N PHE A 49 -13.28 -2.87 4.33
CA PHE A 49 -13.02 -1.79 3.38
C PHE A 49 -13.50 -2.09 1.93
N GLU A 50 -14.24 -3.18 1.73
CA GLU A 50 -14.56 -3.71 0.40
C GLU A 50 -13.28 -3.89 -0.47
N HIS A 51 -12.16 -4.25 0.14
CA HIS A 51 -10.87 -4.44 -0.55
C HIS A 51 -11.03 -5.33 -1.78
N ASP A 52 -11.82 -6.39 -1.69
CA ASP A 52 -12.09 -7.31 -2.79
C ASP A 52 -12.64 -6.59 -4.04
N ARG A 53 -13.47 -5.55 -3.86
CA ARG A 53 -14.00 -4.75 -4.98
C ARG A 53 -12.97 -3.74 -5.48
N VAL A 54 -12.20 -3.13 -4.57
CA VAL A 54 -11.15 -2.18 -4.92
C VAL A 54 -9.99 -2.88 -5.65
N ALA A 55 -9.70 -4.12 -5.29
CA ALA A 55 -8.65 -4.97 -5.87
C ALA A 55 -8.97 -5.36 -7.33
N LEU A 56 -10.24 -5.35 -7.75
CA LEU A 56 -10.64 -5.60 -9.14
C LEU A 56 -10.35 -4.41 -10.07
N LEU A 57 -10.13 -3.21 -9.52
CA LEU A 57 -9.86 -2.01 -10.29
C LEU A 57 -8.36 -1.91 -10.63
N ASP A 58 -8.02 -1.21 -11.71
CA ASP A 58 -6.64 -0.77 -11.94
C ASP A 58 -6.23 0.34 -10.94
N SER A 59 -4.93 0.61 -10.80
CA SER A 59 -4.39 1.48 -9.74
C SER A 59 -4.80 2.92 -9.92
N ARG A 60 -5.02 3.34 -11.17
CA ARG A 60 -5.51 4.67 -11.50
C ARG A 60 -7.00 4.82 -11.14
N SER A 61 -7.81 3.84 -11.44
CA SER A 61 -9.24 3.79 -11.08
C SER A 61 -9.42 3.74 -9.56
N THR A 62 -8.61 2.94 -8.86
CA THR A 62 -8.55 2.96 -7.39
C THR A 62 -8.11 4.33 -6.86
N ALA A 63 -7.08 4.95 -7.44
CA ALA A 63 -6.63 6.27 -7.02
C ALA A 63 -7.74 7.34 -7.18
N GLN A 64 -8.53 7.28 -8.26
CA GLN A 64 -9.67 8.17 -8.46
C GLN A 64 -10.75 7.99 -7.39
N LEU A 65 -11.08 6.74 -7.04
CA LEU A 65 -12.05 6.43 -5.98
C LEU A 65 -11.56 6.89 -4.60
N LEU A 66 -10.26 6.70 -4.33
CA LEU A 66 -9.67 6.93 -3.02
C LEU A 66 -9.34 8.39 -2.73
N ARG A 67 -9.31 9.31 -3.71
CA ARG A 67 -8.94 10.73 -3.49
C ARG A 67 -9.43 11.28 -2.13
N PRO A 68 -8.61 12.04 -1.38
CA PRO A 68 -7.40 12.79 -1.79
C PRO A 68 -6.07 12.00 -1.77
N PRO A 69 -4.92 12.56 -2.25
CA PRO A 69 -3.60 11.90 -2.32
C PRO A 69 -3.20 11.14 -1.05
N ARG A 70 -3.38 11.77 0.11
CA ARG A 70 -3.10 11.16 1.42
C ARG A 70 -3.81 9.82 1.62
N ARG A 71 -5.05 9.66 1.15
CA ARG A 71 -5.80 8.40 1.27
C ARG A 71 -5.21 7.32 0.36
N ILE A 72 -4.80 7.69 -0.85
CA ILE A 72 -4.14 6.79 -1.80
C ILE A 72 -2.83 6.28 -1.20
N SER A 73 -2.00 7.17 -0.65
CA SER A 73 -0.74 6.79 0.01
C SER A 73 -0.93 5.89 1.22
N HIS A 74 -1.96 6.14 2.05
CA HIS A 74 -2.27 5.26 3.17
C HIS A 74 -2.64 3.85 2.70
N TYR A 75 -3.53 3.73 1.71
CA TYR A 75 -3.88 2.43 1.16
C TYR A 75 -2.68 1.72 0.51
N ALA A 76 -1.82 2.46 -0.19
CA ALA A 76 -0.59 1.93 -0.77
C ALA A 76 0.35 1.34 0.30
N ARG A 77 0.53 2.02 1.44
CA ARG A 77 1.33 1.50 2.57
C ARG A 77 0.77 0.19 3.11
N VAL A 78 -0.55 0.06 3.21
CA VAL A 78 -1.17 -1.20 3.65
C VAL A 78 -0.80 -2.35 2.71
N LEU A 79 -0.88 -2.13 1.40
CA LEU A 79 -0.48 -3.14 0.41
C LEU A 79 1.01 -3.47 0.48
N ALA A 80 1.88 -2.48 0.75
CA ALA A 80 3.31 -2.72 0.95
C ALA A 80 3.58 -3.62 2.17
N HIS A 81 2.86 -3.42 3.28
CA HIS A 81 2.97 -4.29 4.45
C HIS A 81 2.44 -5.70 4.20
N LYS A 82 1.33 -5.84 3.47
CA LYS A 82 0.87 -7.18 3.04
C LYS A 82 1.88 -7.88 2.14
N ALA A 83 2.57 -7.13 1.27
CA ALA A 83 3.59 -7.70 0.41
C ALA A 83 4.72 -8.34 1.24
N ALA A 84 5.25 -7.61 2.22
CA ALA A 84 6.28 -8.12 3.13
C ALA A 84 5.80 -9.35 3.94
N LEU A 85 4.53 -9.34 4.37
CA LEU A 85 3.92 -10.48 5.07
C LEU A 85 3.81 -11.72 4.18
N ALA A 86 3.31 -11.55 2.95
CA ALA A 86 3.21 -12.63 1.98
C ALA A 86 4.58 -13.22 1.65
N GLU A 87 5.62 -12.38 1.52
CA GLU A 87 7.00 -12.84 1.30
C GLU A 87 7.49 -13.72 2.45
N ALA A 88 7.33 -13.26 3.70
CA ALA A 88 7.74 -14.01 4.88
C ALA A 88 6.97 -15.32 5.08
N LEU A 89 5.73 -15.38 4.60
CA LEU A 89 4.91 -16.59 4.60
C LEU A 89 5.20 -17.51 3.40
N GLY A 90 6.17 -17.16 2.55
CA GLY A 90 6.62 -17.98 1.42
C GLY A 90 5.70 -17.88 0.20
N ARG A 91 5.02 -16.74 0.02
CA ARG A 91 4.12 -16.45 -1.11
C ARG A 91 4.68 -15.30 -1.98
N PRO A 92 5.81 -15.52 -2.67
CA PRO A 92 6.53 -14.46 -3.39
C PRO A 92 5.73 -13.87 -4.56
N GLU A 93 4.86 -14.66 -5.21
CA GLU A 93 4.02 -14.16 -6.30
C GLU A 93 2.97 -13.15 -5.80
N GLU A 94 2.36 -13.43 -4.66
CA GLU A 94 1.41 -12.53 -4.00
C GLU A 94 2.13 -11.27 -3.51
N ALA A 95 3.28 -11.44 -2.87
CA ALA A 95 4.13 -10.34 -2.42
C ALA A 95 4.47 -9.38 -3.56
N MET A 96 4.94 -9.92 -4.69
CA MET A 96 5.24 -9.15 -5.90
C MET A 96 4.04 -8.36 -6.42
N GLN A 97 2.86 -8.98 -6.51
CA GLN A 97 1.66 -8.31 -7.00
C GLN A 97 1.23 -7.15 -6.09
N LEU A 98 1.28 -7.37 -4.77
CA LEU A 98 0.98 -6.36 -3.76
C LEU A 98 1.99 -5.22 -3.77
N ALA A 99 3.30 -5.52 -3.84
CA ALA A 99 4.37 -4.55 -3.90
C ALA A 99 4.25 -3.66 -5.16
N ARG A 100 4.03 -4.27 -6.32
CA ARG A 100 3.78 -3.53 -7.57
C ARG A 100 2.57 -2.61 -7.39
N ARG A 101 1.46 -3.12 -6.88
CA ARG A 101 0.24 -2.33 -6.70
C ARG A 101 0.43 -1.17 -5.73
N ALA A 102 1.16 -1.39 -4.64
CA ALA A 102 1.53 -0.35 -3.68
C ALA A 102 2.33 0.76 -4.37
N LEU A 103 3.33 0.40 -5.18
CA LEU A 103 4.18 1.36 -5.89
C LEU A 103 3.39 2.21 -6.87
N GLU A 104 2.54 1.58 -7.68
CA GLU A 104 1.67 2.28 -8.63
C GLU A 104 0.75 3.30 -7.93
N LEU A 105 0.19 2.93 -6.78
CA LEU A 105 -0.66 3.83 -6.00
C LEU A 105 0.13 4.98 -5.36
N GLN A 106 1.35 4.75 -4.89
CA GLN A 106 2.20 5.85 -4.40
C GLN A 106 2.53 6.85 -5.52
N LEU A 107 2.77 6.37 -6.74
CA LEU A 107 3.02 7.23 -7.89
C LEU A 107 1.76 8.02 -8.29
N GLU A 108 0.57 7.41 -8.26
CA GLU A 108 -0.69 8.14 -8.47
C GLU A 108 -0.94 9.18 -7.37
N ALA A 109 -0.63 8.86 -6.11
CA ALA A 109 -0.75 9.81 -5.01
C ALA A 109 0.19 11.01 -5.22
N ALA A 110 1.46 10.75 -5.55
CA ALA A 110 2.45 11.79 -5.79
C ALA A 110 2.13 12.67 -7.00
N ALA A 111 1.56 12.09 -8.06
CA ALA A 111 1.13 12.82 -9.24
C ALA A 111 -0.03 13.80 -8.96
N LEU A 112 -0.83 13.52 -7.93
CA LEU A 112 -1.97 14.33 -7.50
C LEU A 112 -1.62 15.30 -6.36
N GLU A 113 -0.42 15.21 -5.78
CA GLU A 113 0.01 16.05 -4.67
C GLU A 113 0.59 17.37 -5.16
N GLU A 114 0.07 18.47 -4.62
CA GLU A 114 0.53 19.83 -4.96
C GLU A 114 1.73 20.24 -4.09
N ASP A 115 1.76 19.78 -2.83
CA ASP A 115 2.85 20.02 -1.90
C ASP A 115 3.82 18.84 -1.91
N PHE A 116 4.87 18.96 -2.72
CA PHE A 116 5.84 17.89 -2.96
C PHE A 116 6.61 17.44 -1.70
N SER A 117 6.59 18.24 -0.61
CA SER A 117 7.14 17.83 0.68
C SER A 117 6.34 16.72 1.37
N ARG A 118 5.10 16.49 0.95
CA ARG A 118 4.19 15.45 1.48
C ARG A 118 4.32 14.12 0.75
N VAL A 119 5.06 14.07 -0.35
CA VAL A 119 5.29 12.83 -1.08
C VAL A 119 6.22 11.94 -0.26
N ASP A 120 5.76 10.72 0.02
CA ASP A 120 6.52 9.71 0.74
C ASP A 120 7.55 9.03 -0.16
N ARG A 121 8.65 9.73 -0.40
CA ARG A 121 9.75 9.25 -1.26
C ARG A 121 10.44 8.01 -0.70
N GLN A 122 10.49 7.88 0.63
CA GLN A 122 11.10 6.71 1.25
C GLN A 122 10.28 5.46 0.92
N ALA A 123 8.96 5.51 1.11
CA ALA A 123 8.11 4.36 0.75
C ALA A 123 8.19 4.00 -0.74
N ILE A 124 8.34 4.98 -1.64
CA ILE A 124 8.54 4.72 -3.07
C ILE A 124 9.88 4.02 -3.31
N THR A 125 10.95 4.48 -2.64
CA THR A 125 12.29 3.88 -2.74
C THR A 125 12.29 2.45 -2.22
N ASP A 126 11.73 2.22 -1.03
CA ASP A 126 11.64 0.89 -0.41
C ASP A 126 10.91 -0.11 -1.32
N LEU A 127 9.86 0.33 -2.03
CA LEU A 127 9.11 -0.50 -2.97
C LEU A 127 9.86 -0.76 -4.28
N LEU A 128 10.71 0.18 -4.73
CA LEU A 128 11.58 -0.02 -5.90
C LEU A 128 12.71 -1.01 -5.60
N ASP A 129 13.20 -1.03 -4.36
CA ASP A 129 14.26 -1.92 -3.88
C ASP A 129 13.75 -3.34 -3.55
N HIS A 130 12.45 -3.60 -3.68
CA HIS A 130 11.87 -4.94 -3.50
C HIS A 130 12.51 -5.95 -4.47
N GLU A 131 12.76 -7.19 -4.02
CA GLU A 131 13.33 -8.25 -4.84
C GLU A 131 12.32 -9.38 -5.14
N PRO A 132 12.06 -9.74 -6.42
CA PRO A 132 12.49 -9.02 -7.62
C PRO A 132 11.86 -7.62 -7.73
N PRO A 133 12.47 -6.71 -8.53
CA PRO A 133 11.93 -5.37 -8.74
C PRO A 133 10.52 -5.41 -9.35
N PRO A 134 9.58 -4.58 -8.89
CA PRO A 134 8.25 -4.54 -9.46
C PRO A 134 8.28 -4.12 -10.93
N LEU A 135 7.64 -4.91 -11.79
CA LEU A 135 7.51 -4.58 -13.21
C LEU A 135 6.45 -3.50 -13.41
N LEU A 136 6.89 -2.28 -13.70
CA LEU A 136 6.02 -1.14 -13.98
C LEU A 136 5.60 -1.06 -15.46
N SER A 137 4.36 -0.64 -15.69
CA SER A 137 3.89 -0.23 -17.02
C SER A 137 4.51 1.11 -17.45
N ASP A 138 4.43 1.43 -18.75
CA ASP A 138 4.99 2.68 -19.31
C ASP A 138 4.52 3.93 -18.57
N ARG A 139 3.22 4.00 -18.25
CA ARG A 139 2.64 5.12 -17.48
C ARG A 139 3.35 5.31 -16.14
N TYR A 140 3.57 4.24 -15.38
CA TYR A 140 4.14 4.36 -14.05
C TYR A 140 5.64 4.64 -14.10
N ARG A 141 6.33 4.18 -15.16
CA ARG A 141 7.70 4.64 -15.46
C ARG A 141 7.73 6.15 -15.72
N GLU A 142 6.83 6.66 -16.56
CA GLU A 142 6.73 8.11 -16.81
C GLU A 142 6.43 8.92 -15.55
N LEU A 143 5.55 8.42 -14.67
CA LEU A 143 5.26 9.09 -13.38
C LEU A 143 6.48 9.09 -12.45
N LEU A 144 7.24 7.99 -12.41
CA LEU A 144 8.47 7.89 -11.64
C LEU A 144 9.54 8.87 -12.17
N ASP A 145 9.71 8.97 -13.49
CA ASP A 145 10.63 9.91 -14.12
C ASP A 145 10.25 11.37 -13.83
N GLN A 146 8.95 11.69 -13.90
CA GLN A 146 8.44 13.01 -13.53
C GLN A 146 8.69 13.33 -12.05
N LEU A 147 8.55 12.34 -11.17
CA LEU A 147 8.83 12.49 -9.75
C LEU A 147 10.31 12.79 -9.51
N ALA A 148 11.20 12.05 -10.19
CA ALA A 148 12.65 12.24 -10.11
C ALA A 148 13.09 13.62 -10.64
N ALA A 149 12.48 14.10 -11.73
CA ALA A 149 12.80 15.41 -12.31
C ALA A 149 12.36 16.61 -11.42
N ARG A 150 11.46 16.38 -10.46
CA ARG A 150 10.99 17.38 -9.49
C ARG A 150 11.78 17.32 -8.16
N ALA A 151 12.72 16.38 -8.04
CA ALA A 151 13.60 16.22 -6.88
C ALA A 151 14.74 17.25 -6.88
#